data_AF-A0AAV8VDY7-F1
#
_entry.id   AF-A0AAV8VDY7-F1
#
_cell.length_a   1.000
_cell.length_b   1.000
_cell.length_c   1.000
_cell.angle_alpha   90.00
_cell.angle_beta   90.00
_cell.angle_gamma   90.00
#
_symmetry.space_group_name_H-M   'P 1'
#
loop_
_entity.id
_entity.type
_entity.pdbx_description
1 polymer ?
#
loop_
_entity_poly.entity_id
_entity_poly.type
_entity_poly.pdbx_seq_one_letter_code
_entity_poly.pdbx_strand_id
1 'polypeptide(L)'
;MGKQALYSHEKSSGHKKRSTTMLGNKNISMMLASGQAKSINETPSAILGDTHNIPVDVTPKPSSNANIEAFFNPENILEAEIIWALHNVENHQSLNSVNKTIPVLQKMFKDSVTAQRMKLSSKKLSYLITFGLAPYFEEELQDKLKNCDFYVACFDESFNKIAQRGQMDICLRYWDNTENIVKTRYYTSVFMNEAKADNVLECFKEGLKPLSLHKLLQISMDGPNVNWKFLRLLQEDENVNILDLGSCGLHVVHGAFQAGHKAANWAVNDFLRGIYWLFKNSPARRAAYRPLTDSDEFPLKFCSVRWVESVSAACRALQLLDNIKKYVLNTNTKLPDTTTTKNCKIAFFATIATSLECFLKQFQSAAPLVPFLNILKPLSEVDIGFRTKKFLAEGKVTEREKLDFFQRL
;
A
#
# COMPACT_ATOMS: atom_id res chain seq x y z
N MET A 1 -19.87 -9.12 -5.12
CA MET A 1 -21.03 -10.05 -5.16
C MET A 1 -20.53 -11.42 -4.73
N GLY A 2 -21.23 -12.13 -3.84
CA GLY A 2 -20.75 -13.40 -3.28
C GLY A 2 -20.95 -14.61 -4.20
N LYS A 3 -20.30 -15.74 -3.87
CA LYS A 3 -20.36 -17.04 -4.59
C LYS A 3 -21.79 -17.51 -4.90
N GLN A 4 -22.73 -17.24 -4.00
CA GLN A 4 -24.16 -17.57 -4.18
C GLN A 4 -24.82 -16.81 -5.33
N ALA A 5 -24.37 -15.59 -5.62
CA ALA A 5 -24.91 -14.80 -6.73
C ALA A 5 -24.48 -15.38 -8.09
N LEU A 6 -23.32 -16.04 -8.17
CA LEU A 6 -22.86 -16.73 -9.37
C LEU A 6 -23.68 -17.99 -9.66
N TYR A 7 -23.93 -18.84 -8.66
CA TYR A 7 -24.83 -20.00 -8.84
C TYR A 7 -26.25 -19.60 -9.20
N SER A 8 -26.73 -18.48 -8.67
CA SER A 8 -28.04 -17.92 -9.05
C SER A 8 -28.04 -17.40 -10.49
N HIS A 9 -26.98 -16.70 -10.90
CA HIS A 9 -26.84 -16.17 -12.25
C HIS A 9 -26.68 -17.27 -13.32
N GLU A 10 -25.90 -18.32 -13.05
CA GLU A 10 -25.75 -19.49 -13.91
C GLU A 10 -27.10 -20.17 -14.19
N LYS A 11 -27.96 -20.23 -13.17
CA LYS A 11 -29.31 -20.81 -13.27
C LYS A 11 -30.33 -19.86 -13.92
N SER A 12 -29.96 -18.59 -14.16
CA SER A 12 -30.87 -17.60 -14.72
C SER A 12 -31.30 -17.94 -16.16
N SER A 13 -32.54 -17.59 -16.49
CA SER A 13 -33.13 -17.79 -17.83
C SER A 13 -32.34 -17.07 -18.94
N GLY A 14 -31.70 -15.94 -18.61
CA GLY A 14 -30.82 -15.21 -19.52
C GLY A 14 -29.52 -15.97 -19.86
N HIS A 15 -28.90 -16.61 -18.88
CA HIS A 15 -27.70 -17.42 -19.10
C HIS A 15 -28.02 -18.70 -19.90
N LYS A 16 -29.12 -19.39 -19.55
CA LYS A 16 -29.57 -20.59 -20.27
C LYS A 16 -29.87 -20.32 -21.75
N LYS A 17 -30.51 -19.18 -22.07
CA LYS A 17 -30.75 -18.76 -23.46
C LYS A 17 -29.43 -18.53 -24.22
N ARG A 18 -28.44 -17.87 -23.61
CA ARG A 18 -27.13 -17.63 -24.25
C ARG A 18 -26.31 -18.91 -24.45
N SER A 19 -26.34 -19.85 -23.50
CA SER A 19 -25.66 -21.15 -23.66
C SER A 19 -26.29 -22.00 -24.77
N THR A 20 -27.61 -22.00 -24.90
CA THR A 20 -28.29 -22.71 -26.01
C THR A 20 -28.01 -22.08 -27.37
N THR A 21 -27.86 -20.75 -27.45
CA THR A 21 -27.41 -20.08 -28.69
C THR A 21 -25.97 -20.44 -29.07
N MET A 22 -25.07 -20.62 -28.09
CA MET A 22 -23.67 -21.02 -28.33
C MET A 22 -23.53 -22.47 -28.81
N LEU A 23 -24.34 -23.41 -28.29
CA LEU A 23 -24.33 -24.83 -28.70
C LEU A 23 -24.87 -25.08 -30.12
N GLY A 24 -25.59 -24.12 -30.71
CA GLY A 24 -26.07 -24.18 -32.09
C GLY A 24 -24.98 -23.91 -33.15
N ASN A 25 -23.84 -23.31 -32.76
CA ASN A 25 -22.73 -22.99 -33.66
C ASN A 25 -21.62 -24.05 -33.59
N LYS A 26 -21.82 -25.18 -34.27
CA LYS A 26 -20.90 -26.34 -34.30
C LYS A 26 -19.60 -26.14 -35.12
N ASN A 27 -19.00 -24.94 -35.15
CA ASN A 27 -17.76 -24.71 -35.92
C ASN A 27 -16.50 -24.44 -35.07
N ILE A 28 -16.59 -24.43 -33.73
CA ILE A 28 -15.43 -24.13 -32.88
C ILE A 28 -14.61 -25.37 -32.50
N SER A 29 -15.18 -26.57 -32.62
CA SER A 29 -14.49 -27.79 -32.17
C SER A 29 -13.38 -28.31 -33.10
N MET A 30 -13.20 -27.73 -34.29
CA MET A 30 -12.22 -28.22 -35.28
C MET A 30 -10.87 -27.49 -35.23
N MET A 31 -10.77 -26.38 -34.49
CA MET A 31 -9.60 -25.50 -34.53
C MET A 31 -8.48 -25.86 -33.52
N LEU A 32 -8.76 -26.77 -32.57
CA LEU A 32 -7.80 -27.16 -31.52
C LEU A 32 -7.11 -28.51 -31.76
N ALA A 33 -7.33 -29.14 -32.93
CA ALA A 33 -6.74 -30.43 -33.25
C ALA A 33 -6.02 -30.40 -34.62
N SER A 34 -4.85 -29.77 -34.68
CA SER A 34 -3.79 -30.11 -35.66
C SER A 34 -2.53 -29.26 -35.45
N GLY A 35 -1.85 -29.49 -34.32
CA GLY A 35 -0.46 -29.09 -34.12
C GLY A 35 0.47 -30.27 -34.40
N GLN A 36 0.66 -30.65 -35.66
CA GLN A 36 1.84 -31.43 -36.07
C GLN A 36 2.35 -30.90 -37.42
N ALA A 37 3.53 -30.31 -37.37
CA ALA A 37 4.24 -29.77 -38.52
C ALA A 37 4.73 -30.89 -39.45
N LYS A 38 4.47 -30.76 -40.76
CA LYS A 38 5.30 -31.35 -41.81
C LYS A 38 5.43 -30.42 -43.02
N SER A 39 6.66 -30.40 -43.52
CA SER A 39 7.27 -29.69 -44.66
C SER A 39 6.41 -29.52 -45.91
N ILE A 40 6.53 -28.35 -46.53
CA ILE A 40 6.09 -28.04 -47.90
C ILE A 40 7.17 -28.50 -48.89
N ASN A 41 6.76 -29.14 -49.99
CA ASN A 41 7.37 -28.91 -51.30
C ASN A 41 6.43 -29.36 -52.44
N GLU A 42 6.50 -28.59 -53.53
CA GLU A 42 6.08 -28.87 -54.91
C GLU A 42 4.66 -28.49 -55.41
N THR A 43 4.66 -27.44 -56.25
CA THR A 43 3.76 -27.16 -57.40
C THR A 43 4.02 -28.13 -58.56
N PRO A 44 3.08 -28.40 -59.51
CA PRO A 44 2.90 -27.51 -60.67
C PRO A 44 1.48 -27.43 -61.34
N SER A 45 1.20 -26.22 -61.84
CA SER A 45 0.71 -25.80 -63.18
C SER A 45 -0.51 -26.38 -63.92
N ALA A 46 -1.29 -25.39 -64.43
CA ALA A 46 -1.98 -25.29 -65.74
C ALA A 46 -3.28 -26.12 -65.93
N ILE A 47 -4.32 -25.72 -66.68
CA ILE A 47 -4.41 -25.13 -68.04
C ILE A 47 -5.76 -24.39 -68.22
N LEU A 48 -5.75 -23.41 -69.15
CA LEU A 48 -6.82 -22.57 -69.71
C LEU A 48 -7.97 -23.31 -70.45
N GLY A 49 -9.11 -22.62 -70.61
CA GLY A 49 -10.08 -22.90 -71.68
C GLY A 49 -11.29 -21.96 -71.72
N ASP A 50 -11.27 -21.04 -72.69
CA ASP A 50 -12.33 -20.26 -73.40
C ASP A 50 -13.74 -20.90 -73.48
N THR A 51 -14.89 -20.27 -73.81
CA THR A 51 -15.39 -18.93 -74.23
C THR A 51 -16.93 -19.02 -74.24
N HIS A 52 -17.67 -17.91 -73.99
CA HIS A 52 -18.79 -17.39 -74.82
C HIS A 52 -19.75 -16.44 -74.08
N ASN A 53 -19.95 -15.25 -74.66
CA ASN A 53 -20.88 -14.17 -74.31
C ASN A 53 -22.35 -14.50 -74.63
N ILE A 54 -23.30 -14.07 -73.76
CA ILE A 54 -24.54 -13.31 -74.10
C ILE A 54 -24.95 -12.45 -72.87
N PRO A 55 -25.33 -11.16 -73.01
CA PRO A 55 -25.56 -10.24 -71.90
C PRO A 55 -27.04 -10.10 -71.52
N VAL A 56 -27.38 -10.13 -70.22
CA VAL A 56 -28.66 -9.58 -69.71
C VAL A 56 -28.47 -8.96 -68.31
N ASP A 57 -28.94 -7.72 -68.22
CA ASP A 57 -28.98 -6.77 -67.12
C ASP A 57 -29.60 -7.30 -65.81
N VAL A 58 -28.84 -7.26 -64.69
CA VAL A 58 -29.37 -7.34 -63.31
C VAL A 58 -28.48 -6.54 -62.36
N THR A 59 -29.04 -5.44 -61.87
CA THR A 59 -28.75 -4.69 -60.62
C THR A 59 -27.58 -5.16 -59.72
N PRO A 60 -26.68 -4.25 -59.27
CA PRO A 60 -25.61 -4.61 -58.35
C PRO A 60 -26.17 -4.94 -56.95
N LYS A 61 -26.21 -6.23 -56.61
CA LYS A 61 -26.23 -6.71 -55.23
C LYS A 61 -24.96 -6.22 -54.53
N PRO A 62 -25.04 -5.60 -53.34
CA PRO A 62 -23.84 -5.23 -52.61
C PRO A 62 -23.07 -6.49 -52.20
N SER A 63 -21.80 -6.49 -52.56
CA SER A 63 -20.80 -7.52 -52.24
C SER A 63 -20.82 -7.88 -50.76
N SER A 64 -20.94 -9.17 -50.47
CA SER A 64 -20.81 -9.77 -49.14
C SER A 64 -19.35 -9.80 -48.66
N ASN A 65 -18.70 -8.64 -48.60
CA ASN A 65 -17.37 -8.47 -48.00
C ASN A 65 -17.43 -7.92 -46.58
N ALA A 66 -18.60 -7.94 -45.93
CA ALA A 66 -18.73 -7.60 -44.53
C ALA A 66 -18.55 -8.85 -43.65
N ASN A 67 -17.36 -9.50 -43.61
CA ASN A 67 -17.19 -10.61 -42.65
C ASN A 67 -15.78 -11.13 -42.31
N ILE A 68 -14.69 -10.35 -42.42
CA ILE A 68 -13.38 -10.83 -41.91
C ILE A 68 -12.76 -9.86 -40.89
N GLU A 69 -12.78 -8.54 -41.14
CA GLU A 69 -12.21 -7.55 -40.19
C GLU A 69 -12.97 -7.44 -38.85
N ALA A 70 -14.23 -7.87 -38.79
CA ALA A 70 -15.00 -7.89 -37.54
C ALA A 70 -14.48 -8.93 -36.53
N PHE A 71 -13.79 -9.97 -37.00
CA PHE A 71 -13.28 -11.07 -36.18
C PHE A 71 -11.84 -10.87 -35.67
N PHE A 72 -11.11 -9.87 -36.18
CA PHE A 72 -9.66 -9.76 -35.97
C PHE A 72 -9.18 -9.02 -34.71
N ASN A 73 -10.04 -8.56 -33.78
CA ASN A 73 -9.57 -7.69 -32.67
C ASN A 73 -10.21 -7.82 -31.26
N PRO A 74 -10.83 -8.94 -30.83
CA PRO A 74 -11.30 -9.04 -29.44
C PRO A 74 -10.13 -9.04 -28.42
N GLU A 75 -8.98 -9.61 -28.77
CA GLU A 75 -7.80 -9.69 -27.88
C GLU A 75 -7.20 -8.31 -27.59
N ASN A 76 -6.94 -7.50 -28.63
CA ASN A 76 -6.40 -6.14 -28.48
C ASN A 76 -7.33 -5.20 -27.67
N ILE A 77 -8.65 -5.42 -27.72
CA ILE A 77 -9.62 -4.65 -26.93
C ILE A 77 -9.57 -5.07 -25.46
N LEU A 78 -9.55 -6.38 -25.19
CA LEU A 78 -9.47 -6.88 -23.82
C LEU A 78 -8.15 -6.47 -23.16
N GLU A 79 -7.04 -6.54 -23.90
CA GLU A 79 -5.73 -6.07 -23.44
C GLU A 79 -5.79 -4.59 -23.04
N ALA A 80 -6.36 -3.72 -23.88
CA ALA A 80 -6.53 -2.31 -23.55
C ALA A 80 -7.41 -2.09 -22.29
N GLU A 81 -8.46 -2.89 -22.11
CA GLU A 81 -9.30 -2.85 -20.91
C GLU A 81 -8.57 -3.34 -19.66
N ILE A 82 -7.69 -4.34 -19.78
CA ILE A 82 -6.82 -4.83 -18.69
C ILE A 82 -5.78 -3.78 -18.32
N ILE A 83 -5.09 -3.19 -19.29
CA ILE A 83 -4.11 -2.11 -19.06
C ILE A 83 -4.81 -0.94 -18.36
N TRP A 84 -6.00 -0.57 -18.81
CA TRP A 84 -6.77 0.48 -18.15
C TRP A 84 -7.16 0.09 -16.72
N ALA A 85 -7.53 -1.17 -16.48
CA ALA A 85 -7.85 -1.65 -15.15
C ALA A 85 -6.65 -1.59 -14.20
N LEU A 86 -5.46 -2.00 -14.66
CA LEU A 86 -4.21 -1.88 -13.91
C LEU A 86 -3.89 -0.41 -13.59
N HIS A 87 -3.95 0.46 -14.60
CA HIS A 87 -3.75 1.90 -14.43
C HIS A 87 -4.74 2.49 -13.40
N ASN A 88 -6.01 2.10 -13.45
CA ASN A 88 -7.02 2.57 -12.53
C ASN A 88 -6.72 2.18 -11.07
N VAL A 89 -6.26 0.95 -10.85
CA VAL A 89 -5.86 0.43 -9.53
C VAL A 89 -4.61 1.14 -9.02
N GLU A 90 -3.56 1.22 -9.84
CA GLU A 90 -2.27 1.84 -9.50
C GLU A 90 -2.44 3.32 -9.12
N ASN A 91 -3.35 4.03 -9.78
CA ASN A 91 -3.59 5.45 -9.54
C ASN A 91 -4.72 5.72 -8.53
N HIS A 92 -5.21 4.69 -7.83
CA HIS A 92 -6.30 4.78 -6.84
C HIS A 92 -7.54 5.54 -7.36
N GLN A 93 -7.85 5.35 -8.64
CA GLN A 93 -8.93 6.06 -9.28
C GLN A 93 -10.28 5.46 -8.88
N SER A 94 -11.33 6.30 -8.85
CA SER A 94 -12.69 5.79 -8.68
C SER A 94 -13.06 4.86 -9.85
N LEU A 95 -13.63 3.70 -9.56
CA LEU A 95 -14.19 2.81 -10.59
C LEU A 95 -15.26 3.51 -11.44
N ASN A 96 -15.92 4.53 -10.91
CA ASN A 96 -16.92 5.31 -11.64
C ASN A 96 -16.32 6.28 -12.66
N SER A 97 -15.02 6.56 -12.60
CA SER A 97 -14.35 7.45 -13.55
C SER A 97 -14.49 6.98 -15.00
N VAL A 98 -14.37 5.66 -15.24
CA VAL A 98 -14.38 5.08 -16.59
C VAL A 98 -15.69 5.31 -17.35
N ASN A 99 -16.81 5.44 -16.63
CA ASN A 99 -18.11 5.71 -17.25
C ASN A 99 -18.12 7.03 -18.04
N LYS A 100 -17.27 8.00 -17.67
CA LYS A 100 -17.09 9.25 -18.40
C LYS A 100 -15.82 9.24 -19.26
N THR A 101 -14.74 8.61 -18.79
CA THR A 101 -13.46 8.61 -19.51
C THR A 101 -13.51 7.84 -20.82
N ILE A 102 -14.16 6.67 -20.86
CA ILE A 102 -14.20 5.85 -22.08
C ILE A 102 -14.90 6.57 -23.25
N PRO A 103 -16.08 7.21 -23.06
CA PRO A 103 -16.66 8.06 -24.11
C PRO A 103 -15.76 9.22 -24.55
N VAL A 104 -14.94 9.78 -23.66
CA VAL A 104 -13.99 10.84 -24.01
C VAL A 104 -12.88 10.28 -24.89
N LEU A 105 -12.29 9.14 -24.54
CA LEU A 105 -11.27 8.46 -25.35
C LEU A 105 -11.80 8.13 -26.75
N GLN A 106 -13.04 7.64 -26.84
CA GLN A 106 -13.71 7.39 -28.12
C GLN A 106 -13.85 8.68 -28.95
N LYS A 107 -14.10 9.83 -28.33
CA LYS A 107 -14.18 11.11 -29.07
C LYS A 107 -12.81 11.65 -29.48
N MET A 108 -11.79 11.43 -28.65
CA MET A 108 -10.41 11.88 -28.89
C MET A 108 -9.72 11.06 -29.99
N PHE A 109 -9.94 9.74 -30.02
CA PHE A 109 -9.25 8.80 -30.90
C PHE A 109 -10.22 8.15 -31.89
N LYS A 110 -10.72 8.94 -32.84
CA LYS A 110 -11.73 8.49 -33.83
C LYS A 110 -11.22 7.45 -34.82
N ASP A 111 -9.92 7.46 -35.07
CA ASP A 111 -9.16 6.58 -35.95
C ASP A 111 -8.80 5.23 -35.29
N SER A 112 -8.76 5.19 -33.95
CA SER A 112 -8.41 3.97 -33.21
C SER A 112 -9.61 3.03 -33.06
N VAL A 113 -9.57 1.90 -33.79
CA VAL A 113 -10.57 0.82 -33.67
C VAL A 113 -10.67 0.31 -32.24
N THR A 114 -9.53 0.17 -31.53
CA THR A 114 -9.49 -0.25 -30.13
C THR A 114 -10.22 0.73 -29.23
N ALA A 115 -9.92 2.03 -29.34
CA ALA A 115 -10.60 3.06 -28.54
C ALA A 115 -12.10 3.09 -28.82
N GLN A 116 -12.50 3.05 -30.11
CA GLN A 116 -13.91 3.03 -30.51
C GLN A 116 -14.68 1.84 -29.95
N ARG A 117 -14.05 0.66 -29.90
CA ARG A 117 -14.68 -0.59 -29.47
C ARG A 117 -14.53 -0.90 -27.99
N MET A 118 -13.68 -0.18 -27.26
CA MET A 118 -13.49 -0.32 -25.82
C MET A 118 -14.83 -0.09 -25.10
N LYS A 119 -15.24 -1.05 -24.27
CA LYS A 119 -16.53 -1.00 -23.55
C LYS A 119 -16.32 -1.34 -22.09
N LEU A 120 -15.76 -0.37 -21.36
CA LEU A 120 -15.45 -0.50 -19.95
C LEU A 120 -16.39 0.35 -19.11
N SER A 121 -17.29 -0.30 -18.37
CA SER A 121 -18.15 0.35 -17.36
C SER A 121 -17.57 0.13 -15.97
N SER A 122 -17.99 0.91 -14.98
CA SER A 122 -17.56 0.73 -13.59
C SER A 122 -17.82 -0.69 -13.07
N LYS A 123 -18.94 -1.32 -13.47
CA LYS A 123 -19.26 -2.71 -13.13
C LYS A 123 -18.31 -3.70 -13.81
N LYS A 124 -18.03 -3.52 -15.11
CA LYS A 124 -17.11 -4.40 -15.85
C LYS A 124 -15.69 -4.27 -15.30
N LEU A 125 -15.24 -3.04 -15.04
CA LEU A 125 -13.94 -2.78 -14.43
C LEU A 125 -13.83 -3.44 -13.05
N SER A 126 -14.82 -3.26 -12.18
CA SER A 126 -14.86 -3.93 -10.88
C SER A 126 -14.78 -5.45 -11.03
N TYR A 127 -15.50 -6.02 -12.00
CA TYR A 127 -15.49 -7.45 -12.26
C TYR A 127 -14.12 -7.94 -12.76
N LEU A 128 -13.51 -7.24 -13.71
CA LEU A 128 -12.17 -7.53 -14.23
C LEU A 128 -11.11 -7.51 -13.13
N ILE A 129 -11.13 -6.47 -12.28
CA ILE A 129 -10.19 -6.36 -11.15
C ILE A 129 -10.42 -7.50 -10.16
N THR A 130 -11.66 -7.71 -9.73
CA THR A 130 -11.97 -8.61 -8.60
C THR A 130 -11.88 -10.08 -8.96
N PHE A 131 -12.27 -10.45 -10.18
CA PHE A 131 -12.42 -11.85 -10.58
C PHE A 131 -11.47 -12.27 -11.72
N GLY A 132 -10.75 -11.33 -12.32
CA GLY A 132 -9.71 -11.61 -13.31
C GLY A 132 -8.32 -11.35 -12.74
N LEU A 133 -8.01 -10.07 -12.51
CA LEU A 133 -6.66 -9.63 -12.14
C LEU A 133 -6.26 -10.06 -10.73
N ALA A 134 -7.13 -9.89 -9.73
CA ALA A 134 -6.80 -10.24 -8.36
C ALA A 134 -6.47 -11.74 -8.20
N PRO A 135 -7.30 -12.70 -8.68
CA PRO A 135 -6.95 -14.12 -8.64
C PRO A 135 -5.65 -14.45 -9.38
N TYR A 136 -5.41 -13.83 -10.54
CA TYR A 136 -4.19 -14.03 -11.31
C TYR A 136 -2.93 -13.64 -10.51
N PHE A 137 -2.91 -12.44 -9.93
CA PHE A 137 -1.76 -11.99 -9.12
C PHE A 137 -1.63 -12.75 -7.80
N GLU A 138 -2.74 -13.21 -7.23
CA GLU A 138 -2.73 -14.05 -6.04
C GLU A 138 -2.08 -15.40 -6.34
N GLU A 139 -2.47 -16.06 -7.43
CA GLU A 139 -1.90 -17.33 -7.89
C GLU A 139 -0.41 -17.18 -8.22
N GLU A 140 -0.04 -16.14 -8.98
CA GLU A 140 1.36 -15.85 -9.32
C GLU A 140 2.23 -15.67 -8.06
N LEU A 141 1.71 -14.94 -7.06
CA LEU A 141 2.42 -14.74 -5.79
C LEU A 141 2.51 -16.03 -4.99
N GLN A 142 1.43 -16.81 -4.91
CA GLN A 142 1.43 -18.10 -4.21
C GLN A 142 2.43 -19.07 -4.83
N ASP A 143 2.54 -19.14 -6.15
CA ASP A 143 3.49 -20.01 -6.83
C ASP A 143 4.94 -19.60 -6.54
N LYS A 144 5.23 -18.30 -6.54
CA LYS A 144 6.54 -17.78 -6.10
C LYS A 144 6.87 -18.18 -4.66
N LEU A 145 5.90 -18.06 -3.75
CA LEU A 145 6.08 -18.38 -2.33
C LEU A 145 6.18 -19.88 -2.05
N LYS A 146 5.46 -20.73 -2.80
CA LYS A 146 5.60 -22.19 -2.70
C LYS A 146 6.99 -22.64 -3.14
N ASN A 147 7.56 -21.97 -4.15
CA ASN A 147 8.88 -22.28 -4.71
C ASN A 147 10.05 -21.59 -4.00
N CYS A 148 9.81 -20.61 -3.12
CA CYS A 148 10.88 -20.02 -2.32
C CYS A 148 11.31 -20.97 -1.20
N ASP A 149 12.59 -20.91 -0.80
CA ASP A 149 13.10 -21.69 0.33
C ASP A 149 12.51 -21.20 1.64
N PHE A 150 12.52 -19.87 1.81
CA PHE A 150 12.09 -19.19 3.02
C PHE A 150 11.35 -17.89 2.72
N TYR A 151 10.44 -17.52 3.61
CA TYR A 151 9.78 -16.23 3.61
C TYR A 151 9.70 -15.62 5.01
N VAL A 152 9.57 -14.31 5.05
CA VAL A 152 9.34 -13.52 6.26
C VAL A 152 7.91 -13.02 6.24
N ALA A 153 7.21 -13.18 7.35
CA ALA A 153 5.86 -12.63 7.51
C ALA A 153 5.92 -11.33 8.32
N CYS A 154 5.41 -10.25 7.76
CA CYS A 154 5.20 -8.99 8.46
C CYS A 154 3.70 -8.84 8.68
N PHE A 155 3.26 -8.60 9.92
CA PHE A 155 1.86 -8.25 10.17
C PHE A 155 1.71 -6.97 10.97
N ASP A 156 0.63 -6.26 10.70
CA ASP A 156 0.19 -5.08 11.46
C ASP A 156 -1.31 -5.18 11.72
N GLU A 157 -1.73 -4.68 12.88
CA GLU A 157 -3.09 -4.80 13.37
C GLU A 157 -3.74 -3.42 13.44
N SER A 158 -4.92 -3.29 12.83
CA SER A 158 -5.65 -2.03 12.83
C SER A 158 -7.15 -2.23 13.00
N PHE A 159 -7.84 -1.16 13.39
CA PHE A 159 -9.30 -1.15 13.40
C PHE A 159 -9.83 -0.69 12.05
N ASN A 160 -10.52 -1.58 11.34
CA ASN A 160 -11.18 -1.22 10.09
C ASN A 160 -12.49 -0.48 10.38
N LYS A 161 -12.53 0.81 10.04
CA LYS A 161 -13.69 1.68 10.30
C LYS A 161 -14.92 1.35 9.45
N ILE A 162 -14.77 0.68 8.32
CA ILE A 162 -15.90 0.33 7.45
C ILE A 162 -16.52 -0.98 7.94
N ALA A 163 -15.68 -2.00 8.15
CA ALA A 163 -16.11 -3.31 8.62
C ALA A 163 -16.46 -3.33 10.11
N GLN A 164 -16.02 -2.33 10.89
CA GLN A 164 -16.16 -2.25 12.35
C GLN A 164 -15.54 -3.48 13.06
N ARG A 165 -14.40 -3.96 12.54
CA ARG A 165 -13.69 -5.15 13.04
C ARG A 165 -12.20 -4.88 13.10
N GLY A 166 -11.49 -5.65 13.92
CA GLY A 166 -10.04 -5.73 13.83
C GLY A 166 -9.63 -6.29 12.48
N GLN A 167 -8.52 -5.83 11.94
CA GLN A 167 -7.94 -6.29 10.68
C GLN A 167 -6.45 -6.51 10.90
N MET A 168 -5.99 -7.72 10.62
CA MET A 168 -4.58 -8.06 10.51
C MET A 168 -4.20 -8.02 9.03
N ASP A 169 -3.29 -7.13 8.68
CA ASP A 169 -2.71 -7.08 7.34
C ASP A 169 -1.40 -7.85 7.33
N ILE A 170 -1.26 -8.80 6.40
CA ILE A 170 -0.07 -9.62 6.26
C ILE A 170 0.64 -9.25 4.97
N CYS A 171 1.91 -8.87 5.10
CA CYS A 171 2.84 -8.73 3.99
C CYS A 171 3.89 -9.84 4.07
N LEU A 172 4.29 -10.37 2.93
CA LEU A 172 5.33 -11.38 2.84
C LEU A 172 6.57 -10.80 2.17
N ARG A 173 7.73 -11.07 2.75
CA ARG A 173 9.02 -10.75 2.18
C ARG A 173 9.76 -12.04 1.83
N TYR A 174 10.21 -12.15 0.58
CA TYR A 174 10.81 -13.36 0.04
C TYR A 174 11.86 -13.01 -1.01
N TRP A 175 12.72 -13.98 -1.33
CA TRP A 175 13.65 -13.88 -2.43
C TRP A 175 12.95 -14.25 -3.74
N ASP A 176 12.87 -13.32 -4.68
CA ASP A 176 12.33 -13.59 -6.02
C ASP A 176 13.46 -14.12 -6.91
N ASN A 177 13.44 -15.43 -7.18
CA ASN A 177 14.44 -16.10 -8.01
C ASN A 177 14.48 -15.60 -9.46
N THR A 178 13.39 -15.04 -9.97
CA THR A 178 13.31 -14.56 -11.36
C THR A 178 14.02 -13.23 -11.52
N GLU A 179 13.85 -12.33 -10.54
CA GLU A 179 14.47 -10.99 -10.57
C GLU A 179 15.75 -10.89 -9.73
N ASN A 180 16.10 -11.93 -8.98
CA ASN A 180 17.27 -12.01 -8.13
C ASN A 180 17.32 -10.86 -7.10
N ILE A 181 16.16 -10.52 -6.52
CA ILE A 181 15.99 -9.47 -5.52
C ILE A 181 15.06 -9.90 -4.39
N VAL A 182 15.22 -9.28 -3.22
CA VAL A 182 14.22 -9.38 -2.15
C VAL A 182 13.00 -8.55 -2.53
N LYS A 183 11.82 -9.16 -2.50
CA LYS A 183 10.55 -8.46 -2.68
C LYS A 183 9.74 -8.49 -1.40
N THR A 184 9.00 -7.41 -1.15
CA THR A 184 7.93 -7.37 -0.15
C THR A 184 6.62 -7.15 -0.88
N ARG A 185 5.66 -8.04 -0.67
CA ARG A 185 4.33 -7.95 -1.28
C ARG A 185 3.27 -8.06 -0.19
N TYR A 186 2.25 -7.22 -0.29
CA TYR A 186 1.02 -7.45 0.43
C TYR A 186 0.46 -8.81 0.02
N TYR A 187 0.07 -9.61 1.00
CA TYR A 187 -0.41 -10.98 0.78
C TYR A 187 -1.92 -11.08 1.04
N THR A 188 -2.37 -10.75 2.25
CA THR A 188 -3.78 -10.85 2.62
C THR A 188 -4.15 -9.99 3.82
N SER A 189 -5.45 -9.84 4.07
CA SER A 189 -6.01 -9.31 5.31
C SER A 189 -6.89 -10.37 5.97
N VAL A 190 -6.81 -10.48 7.29
CA VAL A 190 -7.70 -11.34 8.09
C VAL A 190 -8.49 -10.46 9.06
N PHE A 191 -9.82 -10.61 9.06
CA PHE A 191 -10.69 -9.84 9.96
C PHE A 191 -10.88 -10.55 11.30
N MET A 192 -10.53 -9.85 12.36
CA MET A 192 -10.54 -10.36 13.73
C MET A 192 -11.68 -9.74 14.54
N ASN A 193 -12.34 -10.56 15.36
CA ASN A 193 -13.35 -10.09 16.31
C ASN A 193 -12.75 -9.73 17.66
N GLU A 194 -11.69 -10.43 18.07
CA GLU A 194 -10.98 -10.25 19.32
C GLU A 194 -9.47 -10.16 19.05
N ALA A 195 -8.77 -9.34 19.82
CA ALA A 195 -7.33 -9.13 19.71
C ALA A 195 -6.58 -9.77 20.90
N LYS A 196 -6.99 -10.98 21.31
CA LYS A 196 -6.21 -11.79 22.26
C LYS A 196 -5.16 -12.59 21.50
N ALA A 197 -4.06 -12.90 22.15
CA ALA A 197 -2.93 -13.57 21.50
C ALA A 197 -3.30 -14.89 20.80
N ASP A 198 -4.20 -15.67 21.39
CA ASP A 198 -4.68 -16.93 20.84
C ASP A 198 -5.50 -16.71 19.54
N ASN A 199 -6.30 -15.63 19.49
CA ASN A 199 -7.03 -15.23 18.28
C ASN A 199 -6.11 -14.65 17.21
N VAL A 200 -5.10 -13.85 17.61
CA VAL A 200 -4.05 -13.33 16.71
C VAL A 200 -3.32 -14.51 16.06
N LEU A 201 -2.97 -15.54 16.84
CA LEU A 201 -2.35 -16.76 16.33
C LEU A 201 -3.23 -17.50 15.33
N GLU A 202 -4.49 -17.71 15.67
CA GLU A 202 -5.46 -18.35 14.78
C GLU A 202 -5.59 -17.60 13.45
N CYS A 203 -5.77 -16.28 13.50
CA CYS A 203 -5.91 -15.43 12.31
C CYS A 203 -4.62 -15.39 11.48
N PHE A 204 -3.46 -15.37 12.13
CA PHE A 204 -2.17 -15.44 11.44
C PHE A 204 -1.99 -16.76 10.69
N LYS A 205 -2.30 -17.90 11.34
CA LYS A 205 -2.25 -19.23 10.70
C LYS A 205 -3.31 -19.37 9.61
N GLU A 206 -4.51 -18.80 9.79
CA GLU A 206 -5.54 -18.76 8.76
C GLU A 206 -5.07 -18.00 7.52
N GLY A 207 -4.51 -16.81 7.72
CA GLY A 207 -3.97 -15.98 6.64
C GLY A 207 -2.88 -16.69 5.86
N LEU A 208 -2.00 -17.43 6.54
CA LEU A 208 -0.89 -18.17 5.92
C LEU A 208 -1.23 -19.61 5.52
N LYS A 209 -2.47 -20.07 5.66
CA LYS A 209 -2.88 -21.46 5.44
C LYS A 209 -2.38 -22.11 4.13
N PRO A 210 -2.28 -21.41 2.99
CA PRO A 210 -1.73 -22.01 1.75
C PRO A 210 -0.21 -22.26 1.78
N LEU A 211 0.50 -21.72 2.76
CA LEU A 211 1.96 -21.75 2.87
C LEU A 211 2.41 -22.67 4.00
N SER A 212 3.58 -23.28 3.81
CA SER A 212 4.20 -24.11 4.85
C SER A 212 4.88 -23.22 5.89
N LEU A 213 4.45 -23.34 7.15
CA LEU A 213 5.07 -22.63 8.27
C LEU A 213 6.53 -23.04 8.51
N HIS A 214 6.99 -24.19 8.01
CA HIS A 214 8.42 -24.58 8.11
C HIS A 214 9.33 -23.64 7.31
N LYS A 215 8.78 -22.97 6.29
CA LYS A 215 9.50 -21.98 5.47
C LYS A 215 9.45 -20.57 6.08
N LEU A 216 8.72 -20.38 7.18
CA LEU A 216 8.67 -19.11 7.87
C LEU A 216 10.00 -18.86 8.59
N LEU A 217 10.80 -17.95 8.05
CA LEU A 217 12.13 -17.62 8.57
C LEU A 217 12.06 -16.64 9.74
N GLN A 218 11.17 -15.65 9.67
CA GLN A 218 11.09 -14.58 10.67
C GLN A 218 9.71 -13.93 10.65
N ILE A 219 9.35 -13.32 11.77
CA ILE A 219 8.10 -12.55 11.93
C ILE A 219 8.41 -11.13 12.34
N SER A 220 8.02 -10.18 11.49
CA SER A 220 8.10 -8.76 11.78
C SER A 220 6.76 -8.28 12.33
N MET A 221 6.75 -7.92 13.61
CA MET A 221 5.58 -7.44 14.35
C MET A 221 5.96 -6.26 15.25
N ASP A 222 4.98 -5.48 15.71
CA ASP A 222 5.20 -4.49 16.76
C ASP A 222 5.34 -5.13 18.15
N GLY A 223 5.48 -4.30 19.20
CA GLY A 223 5.88 -4.77 20.54
C GLY A 223 4.82 -4.83 21.66
N PRO A 224 3.49 -4.86 21.43
CA PRO A 224 2.54 -4.97 22.53
C PRO A 224 2.60 -6.36 23.19
N ASN A 225 2.17 -6.45 24.44
CA ASN A 225 2.21 -7.70 25.21
C ASN A 225 1.45 -8.85 24.53
N VAL A 226 0.40 -8.54 23.77
CA VAL A 226 -0.38 -9.52 22.99
C VAL A 226 0.49 -10.18 21.93
N ASN A 227 1.29 -9.40 21.20
CA ASN A 227 2.09 -9.90 20.08
C ASN A 227 3.31 -10.68 20.57
N TRP A 228 3.88 -10.28 21.71
CA TRP A 228 4.86 -11.12 22.43
C TRP A 228 4.28 -12.45 22.91
N LYS A 229 3.02 -12.48 23.37
CA LYS A 229 2.37 -13.75 23.74
C LYS A 229 2.09 -14.59 22.49
N PHE A 230 1.64 -13.99 21.39
CA PHE A 230 1.47 -14.65 20.10
C PHE A 230 2.78 -15.33 19.64
N LEU A 231 3.91 -14.62 19.68
CA LEU A 231 5.20 -15.15 19.24
C LEU A 231 5.59 -16.40 20.03
N ARG A 232 5.43 -16.36 21.37
CA ARG A 232 5.69 -17.52 22.23
C ARG A 232 4.81 -18.72 21.86
N LEU A 233 3.50 -18.50 21.70
CA LEU A 233 2.56 -19.56 21.32
C LEU A 233 2.85 -20.13 19.93
N LEU A 234 3.34 -19.30 19.02
CA LEU A 234 3.71 -19.76 17.68
C LEU A 234 5.00 -20.60 17.71
N GLN A 235 5.97 -20.25 18.55
CA GLN A 235 7.21 -21.01 18.74
C GLN A 235 7.00 -22.37 19.42
N GLU A 236 5.84 -22.61 20.04
CA GLU A 236 5.44 -23.92 20.56
C GLU A 236 5.00 -24.88 19.44
N ASP A 237 4.76 -24.39 18.21
CA ASP A 237 4.44 -25.24 17.05
C ASP A 237 5.72 -25.88 16.49
N GLU A 238 5.79 -27.21 16.51
CA GLU A 238 6.94 -27.98 16.02
C GLU A 238 7.26 -27.73 14.54
N ASN A 239 6.30 -27.23 13.75
CA ASN A 239 6.50 -26.89 12.35
C ASN A 239 7.10 -25.50 12.14
N VAL A 240 7.35 -24.75 13.22
CA VAL A 240 7.85 -23.38 13.17
C VAL A 240 9.26 -23.34 13.75
N ASN A 241 10.23 -22.92 12.92
CA ASN A 241 11.58 -22.63 13.36
C ASN A 241 12.01 -21.25 12.84
N ILE A 242 11.70 -20.23 13.64
CA ILE A 242 11.92 -18.83 13.27
C ILE A 242 13.18 -18.26 13.91
N LEU A 243 13.85 -17.37 13.19
CA LEU A 243 14.82 -16.44 13.73
C LEU A 243 14.10 -15.31 14.48
N ASP A 244 14.14 -15.37 15.81
CA ASP A 244 13.58 -14.30 16.65
C ASP A 244 14.52 -13.08 16.67
N LEU A 245 14.09 -11.99 16.03
CA LEU A 245 14.76 -10.70 16.02
C LEU A 245 14.10 -9.68 16.96
N GLY A 246 13.11 -10.12 17.74
CA GLY A 246 12.27 -9.28 18.58
C GLY A 246 11.25 -8.45 17.81
N SER A 247 10.76 -7.39 18.47
CA SER A 247 9.74 -6.50 17.91
C SER A 247 10.35 -5.38 17.04
N CYS A 248 9.47 -4.69 16.33
CA CYS A 248 9.81 -3.59 15.43
C CYS A 248 10.66 -2.50 16.12
N GLY A 249 11.91 -2.34 15.66
CA GLY A 249 12.85 -1.35 16.18
C GLY A 249 12.36 0.11 16.06
N LEU A 250 11.51 0.43 15.08
CA LEU A 250 10.91 1.77 14.97
C LEU A 250 10.04 2.10 16.17
N HIS A 251 9.23 1.16 16.63
CA HIS A 251 8.39 1.34 17.81
C HIS A 251 9.24 1.50 19.08
N VAL A 252 10.36 0.77 19.18
CA VAL A 252 11.32 0.91 20.29
C VAL A 252 11.90 2.32 20.33
N VAL A 253 12.39 2.83 19.19
CA VAL A 253 13.00 4.17 19.12
C VAL A 253 11.97 5.27 19.39
N HIS A 254 10.76 5.18 18.82
CA HIS A 254 9.67 6.12 19.12
C HIS A 254 9.28 6.08 20.60
N GLY A 255 9.16 4.89 21.18
CA GLY A 255 8.81 4.68 22.59
C GLY A 255 9.88 5.22 23.53
N ALA A 256 11.16 4.97 23.26
CA ALA A 256 12.28 5.49 24.04
C ALA A 256 12.33 7.02 24.00
N PHE A 257 12.17 7.61 22.82
CA PHE A 257 12.12 9.06 22.66
C PHE A 257 10.94 9.69 23.41
N GLN A 258 9.76 9.06 23.36
CA GLN A 258 8.60 9.46 24.16
C GLN A 258 8.87 9.34 25.67
N ALA A 259 9.45 8.23 26.12
CA ALA A 259 9.76 7.98 27.51
C ALA A 259 10.73 9.01 28.08
N GLY A 260 11.77 9.37 27.33
CA GLY A 260 12.72 10.42 27.71
C GLY A 260 12.05 11.78 27.91
N HIS A 261 11.14 12.17 27.01
CA HIS A 261 10.39 13.42 27.14
C HIS A 261 9.42 13.43 28.32
N LYS A 262 8.76 12.29 28.59
CA LYS A 262 7.91 12.12 29.77
C LYS A 262 8.73 12.22 31.06
N ALA A 263 9.88 11.55 31.13
CA ALA A 263 10.78 11.60 32.29
C ALA A 263 11.32 13.01 32.55
N ALA A 264 11.59 13.79 31.49
CA ALA A 264 11.99 15.18 31.61
C ALA A 264 10.85 16.12 32.06
N ASN A 265 9.61 15.61 32.18
CA ASN A 265 8.41 16.37 32.48
C ASN A 265 8.20 17.57 31.53
N TRP A 266 8.40 17.33 30.23
CA TRP A 266 8.24 18.35 29.20
C TRP A 266 6.89 18.21 28.50
N ALA A 267 6.07 19.26 28.57
CA ALA A 267 4.75 19.32 27.92
C ALA A 267 4.82 19.65 26.41
N VAL A 268 5.89 19.27 25.71
CA VAL A 268 6.10 19.59 24.27
C VAL A 268 4.95 19.01 23.42
N ASN A 269 4.57 17.74 23.65
CA ASN A 269 3.47 17.10 22.94
C ASN A 269 2.14 17.85 23.13
N ASP A 270 1.81 18.19 24.38
CA ASP A 270 0.55 18.87 24.68
C ASP A 270 0.52 20.27 24.08
N PHE A 271 1.66 20.98 24.11
CA PHE A 271 1.81 22.25 23.43
C PHE A 271 1.58 22.12 21.91
N LEU A 272 2.32 21.22 21.22
CA LEU A 272 2.20 21.02 19.78
C LEU A 272 0.79 20.61 19.35
N ARG A 273 0.12 19.76 20.14
CA ARG A 273 -1.28 19.40 19.93
C ARG A 273 -2.21 20.58 20.17
N GLY A 274 -1.99 21.34 21.23
CA GLY A 274 -2.80 22.49 21.61
C GLY A 274 -2.83 23.55 20.50
N ILE A 275 -1.66 23.93 19.99
CA ILE A 275 -1.57 24.93 18.90
C ILE A 275 -2.15 24.41 17.59
N TYR A 276 -2.06 23.11 17.31
CA TYR A 276 -2.70 22.51 16.13
C TYR A 276 -4.22 22.57 16.23
N TRP A 277 -4.79 22.12 17.35
CA TRP A 277 -6.24 22.13 17.59
C TRP A 277 -6.82 23.53 17.79
N LEU A 278 -5.99 24.53 18.10
CA LEU A 278 -6.41 25.92 18.10
C LEU A 278 -6.98 26.33 16.73
N PHE A 279 -6.33 25.94 15.64
CA PHE A 279 -6.71 26.35 14.28
C PHE A 279 -7.39 25.26 13.46
N LYS A 280 -7.23 23.98 13.84
CA LYS A 280 -7.84 22.87 13.11
C LYS A 280 -9.36 22.98 13.14
N ASN A 281 -9.98 22.85 11.96
CA ASN A 281 -11.43 22.91 11.77
C ASN A 281 -12.07 24.22 12.31
N SER A 282 -11.31 25.31 12.42
CA SER A 282 -11.83 26.60 12.87
C SER A 282 -11.58 27.70 11.82
N PRO A 283 -12.48 27.85 10.82
CA PRO A 283 -12.37 28.91 9.82
C PRO A 283 -12.31 30.31 10.45
N ALA A 284 -13.11 30.56 11.49
CA ALA A 284 -13.16 31.85 12.18
C ALA A 284 -11.80 32.23 12.80
N ARG A 285 -11.14 31.30 13.50
CA ARG A 285 -9.82 31.55 14.11
C ARG A 285 -8.74 31.77 13.05
N ARG A 286 -8.79 31.02 11.95
CA ARG A 286 -7.85 31.20 10.83
C ARG A 286 -8.05 32.52 10.10
N ALA A 287 -9.30 32.95 9.93
CA ALA A 287 -9.62 34.26 9.35
C ALA A 287 -9.12 35.41 10.25
N ALA A 288 -9.24 35.28 11.58
CA ALA A 288 -8.72 36.26 12.53
C ALA A 288 -7.18 36.25 12.66
N TYR A 289 -6.54 35.09 12.48
CA TYR A 289 -5.08 34.95 12.60
C TYR A 289 -4.30 35.75 11.56
N ARG A 290 -4.75 35.74 10.31
CA ARG A 290 -4.07 36.39 9.17
C ARG A 290 -3.83 37.89 9.37
N PRO A 291 -4.85 38.73 9.59
CA PRO A 291 -4.64 40.17 9.76
C PRO A 291 -3.86 40.50 11.04
N LEU A 292 -3.83 39.59 12.02
CA LEU A 292 -3.08 39.79 13.25
C LEU A 292 -1.61 39.45 13.10
N THR A 293 -1.23 38.55 12.19
CA THR A 293 0.14 37.97 12.15
C THR A 293 0.82 38.13 10.81
N ASP A 294 0.11 38.61 9.78
CA ASP A 294 0.55 38.70 8.39
C ASP A 294 1.06 37.35 7.84
N SER A 295 0.51 36.25 8.37
CA SER A 295 0.93 34.89 8.03
C SER A 295 -0.26 34.01 7.63
N ASP A 296 -0.04 33.21 6.59
CA ASP A 296 -0.93 32.15 6.13
C ASP A 296 -0.46 30.74 6.55
N GLU A 297 0.59 30.67 7.37
CA GLU A 297 1.11 29.43 7.88
C GLU A 297 0.41 29.01 9.18
N PHE A 298 0.20 27.71 9.35
CA PHE A 298 -0.47 27.15 10.53
C PHE A 298 0.33 25.99 11.13
N PRO A 299 0.12 25.70 12.43
CA PRO A 299 0.75 24.57 13.08
C PRO A 299 0.39 23.24 12.39
N LEU A 300 1.37 22.34 12.30
CA LEU A 300 1.17 21.01 11.71
C LEU A 300 0.69 20.02 12.78
N LYS A 301 0.06 18.94 12.30
CA LYS A 301 -0.43 17.87 13.18
C LYS A 301 0.76 17.11 13.78
N PHE A 302 0.82 17.05 15.10
CA PHE A 302 1.72 16.15 15.82
C PHE A 302 1.15 14.73 15.89
N CYS A 303 1.98 13.71 15.62
CA CYS A 303 1.60 12.29 15.73
C CYS A 303 2.02 11.73 17.09
N SER A 304 1.06 11.37 17.93
CA SER A 304 1.32 10.86 19.29
C SER A 304 1.90 9.45 19.36
N VAL A 305 1.95 8.74 18.23
CA VAL A 305 2.52 7.39 18.11
C VAL A 305 3.88 7.43 17.43
N ARG A 306 4.09 8.36 16.48
CA ARG A 306 5.33 8.50 15.71
C ARG A 306 6.02 9.81 16.06
N TRP A 307 6.57 9.86 17.27
CA TRP A 307 7.14 11.08 17.84
C TRP A 307 8.33 11.61 17.03
N VAL A 308 9.22 10.70 16.61
CA VAL A 308 10.44 11.08 15.88
C VAL A 308 10.10 11.56 14.46
N GLU A 309 9.02 11.07 13.84
CA GLU A 309 8.56 11.57 12.53
C GLU A 309 7.90 12.97 12.61
N SER A 310 7.68 13.49 13.81
CA SER A 310 7.00 14.78 14.03
C SER A 310 7.95 15.98 14.09
N VAL A 311 9.17 15.88 13.52
CA VAL A 311 10.14 16.98 13.41
C VAL A 311 9.50 18.20 12.76
N SER A 312 8.82 18.01 11.63
CA SER A 312 8.18 19.10 10.89
C SER A 312 7.17 19.88 11.73
N ALA A 313 6.44 19.20 12.62
CA ALA A 313 5.50 19.83 13.54
C ALA A 313 6.22 20.68 14.60
N ALA A 314 7.34 20.20 15.14
CA ALA A 314 8.16 20.95 16.09
C ALA A 314 8.85 22.15 15.43
N CYS A 315 9.45 21.98 14.25
CA CYS A 315 10.08 23.06 13.48
C CYS A 315 9.06 24.12 13.08
N ARG A 316 7.89 23.73 12.57
CA ARG A 316 6.80 24.68 12.27
C ARG A 316 6.33 25.41 13.51
N ALA A 317 6.22 24.72 14.66
CA ALA A 317 5.85 25.36 15.89
C ALA A 317 6.84 26.45 16.29
N LEU A 318 8.15 26.17 16.22
CA LEU A 318 9.21 27.15 16.49
C LEU A 318 9.11 28.41 15.62
N GLN A 319 8.84 28.23 14.32
CA GLN A 319 8.65 29.34 13.37
C GLN A 319 7.43 30.19 13.70
N LEU A 320 6.35 29.58 14.20
CA LEU A 320 5.08 30.25 14.45
C LEU A 320 4.91 30.78 15.87
N LEU A 321 5.89 30.60 16.77
CA LEU A 321 5.75 30.95 18.18
C LEU A 321 5.33 32.41 18.39
N ASP A 322 6.00 33.35 17.72
CA ASP A 322 5.70 34.78 17.85
C ASP A 322 4.32 35.12 17.30
N ASN A 323 3.94 34.52 16.17
CA ASN A 323 2.62 34.70 15.58
C ASN A 323 1.51 34.13 16.49
N ILE A 324 1.72 32.95 17.07
CA ILE A 324 0.77 32.34 18.02
C ILE A 324 0.64 33.21 19.27
N LYS A 325 1.76 33.71 19.80
CA LYS A 325 1.76 34.64 20.94
C LYS A 325 0.99 35.92 20.62
N LYS A 326 1.25 36.53 19.45
CA LYS A 326 0.53 37.72 18.98
C LYS A 326 -0.96 37.45 18.85
N TYR A 327 -1.36 36.33 18.27
CA TYR A 327 -2.75 35.94 18.15
C TYR A 327 -3.45 35.76 19.51
N VAL A 328 -2.84 35.00 20.43
CA VAL A 328 -3.42 34.71 21.74
C VAL A 328 -3.61 35.97 22.57
N LEU A 329 -2.62 36.86 22.57
CA LEU A 329 -2.69 38.15 23.26
C LEU A 329 -3.79 39.06 22.71
N ASN A 330 -3.94 39.13 21.39
CA ASN A 330 -4.95 40.00 20.76
C ASN A 330 -6.39 39.45 20.86
N THR A 331 -6.55 38.14 21.05
CA THR A 331 -7.87 37.49 21.06
C THR A 331 -8.32 37.05 22.45
N ASN A 332 -7.47 37.20 23.47
CA ASN A 332 -7.68 36.62 24.80
C ASN A 332 -8.02 35.12 24.76
N THR A 333 -7.54 34.41 23.74
CA THR A 333 -7.83 32.98 23.59
C THR A 333 -7.03 32.20 24.61
N LYS A 334 -7.69 31.48 25.51
CA LYS A 334 -7.01 30.54 26.41
C LYS A 334 -6.42 29.39 25.58
N LEU A 335 -5.10 29.27 25.59
CA LEU A 335 -4.46 28.01 25.24
C LEU A 335 -4.62 27.03 26.41
N PRO A 336 -4.61 25.71 26.16
CA PRO A 336 -4.56 24.74 27.25
C PRO A 336 -3.34 25.01 28.16
N ASP A 337 -3.51 24.79 29.48
CA ASP A 337 -2.58 25.17 30.56
C ASP A 337 -1.14 24.62 30.43
N THR A 338 -0.91 23.71 29.48
CA THR A 338 0.39 23.10 29.16
C THR A 338 1.35 24.02 28.37
N THR A 339 1.07 25.32 28.32
CA THR A 339 1.64 26.25 27.34
C THR A 339 2.98 26.88 27.69
N THR A 340 3.52 26.67 28.88
CA THR A 340 4.86 27.17 29.25
C THR A 340 5.98 26.24 28.80
N THR A 341 5.85 25.63 27.62
CA THR A 341 6.97 24.94 26.99
C THR A 341 7.90 25.99 26.39
N LYS A 342 9.05 26.20 27.03
CA LYS A 342 10.10 27.11 26.55
C LYS A 342 10.55 26.74 25.14
N ASN A 343 10.88 27.73 24.31
CA ASN A 343 11.40 27.55 22.95
C ASN A 343 12.56 26.55 22.90
N CYS A 344 13.45 26.60 23.89
CA CYS A 344 14.57 25.67 24.01
C CYS A 344 14.17 24.20 24.11
N LYS A 345 13.01 23.87 24.72
CA LYS A 345 12.52 22.49 24.83
C LYS A 345 12.01 21.97 23.48
N ILE A 346 11.32 22.81 22.71
CA ILE A 346 10.85 22.47 21.37
C ILE A 346 12.04 22.35 20.40
N ALA A 347 13.02 23.25 20.53
CA ALA A 347 14.27 23.18 19.76
C ALA A 347 15.08 21.92 20.09
N PHE A 348 15.18 21.55 21.37
CA PHE A 348 15.81 20.29 21.77
C PHE A 348 15.07 19.08 21.20
N PHE A 349 13.73 19.04 21.33
CA PHE A 349 12.90 18.00 20.72
C PHE A 349 13.22 17.86 19.23
N ALA A 350 13.20 18.98 18.49
CA ALA A 350 13.43 18.99 17.06
C ALA A 350 14.84 18.47 16.73
N THR A 351 15.86 18.93 17.46
CA THR A 351 17.26 18.52 17.26
C THR A 351 17.45 17.02 17.42
N ILE A 352 16.95 16.44 18.52
CA ILE A 352 17.07 15.00 18.75
C ILE A 352 16.26 14.21 17.72
N ALA A 353 15.03 14.64 17.42
CA ALA A 353 14.22 13.96 16.41
C ALA A 353 14.85 14.01 15.01
N THR A 354 15.47 15.14 14.63
CA THR A 354 16.24 15.28 13.38
C THR A 354 17.46 14.37 13.36
N SER A 355 18.19 14.25 14.49
CA SER A 355 19.35 13.34 14.56
C SER A 355 18.97 11.87 14.32
N LEU A 356 17.73 11.49 14.64
CA LEU A 356 17.19 10.15 14.44
C LEU A 356 16.57 9.95 13.05
N GLU A 357 16.40 10.99 12.22
CA GLU A 357 15.81 10.85 10.87
C GLU A 357 16.62 9.94 9.96
N CYS A 358 17.95 9.98 10.04
CA CYS A 358 18.80 9.11 9.23
C CYS A 358 18.56 7.64 9.59
N PHE A 359 18.45 7.35 10.89
CA PHE A 359 18.08 6.03 11.36
C PHE A 359 16.69 5.62 10.84
N LEU A 360 15.67 6.49 10.94
CA LEU A 360 14.34 6.17 10.43
C LEU A 360 14.34 5.87 8.93
N LYS A 361 14.98 6.72 8.12
CA LYS A 361 15.06 6.53 6.65
C LYS A 361 15.74 5.22 6.29
N GLN A 362 16.82 4.88 6.97
CA GLN A 362 17.52 3.61 6.74
C GLN A 362 16.66 2.43 7.19
N PHE A 363 16.05 2.51 8.38
CA PHE A 363 15.28 1.42 8.97
C PHE A 363 13.94 1.18 8.27
N GLN A 364 13.37 2.20 7.63
CA GLN A 364 12.16 2.12 6.80
C GLN A 364 12.44 1.71 5.35
N SER A 365 13.70 1.53 4.96
CA SER A 365 14.06 1.10 3.61
C SER A 365 13.75 -0.39 3.37
N ALA A 366 13.70 -0.79 2.10
CA ALA A 366 13.56 -2.19 1.71
C ALA A 366 14.88 -2.98 1.78
N ALA A 367 15.99 -2.34 2.18
CA ALA A 367 17.29 -2.99 2.28
C ALA A 367 17.29 -4.09 3.37
N PRO A 368 18.11 -5.14 3.23
CA PRO A 368 18.28 -6.13 4.30
C PRO A 368 19.03 -5.47 5.48
N LEU A 369 18.31 -5.21 6.57
CA LEU A 369 18.84 -4.51 7.74
C LEU A 369 19.46 -5.45 8.79
N VAL A 370 19.21 -6.75 8.71
CA VAL A 370 19.71 -7.74 9.69
C VAL A 370 21.25 -7.72 9.81
N PRO A 371 22.04 -7.64 8.72
CA PRO A 371 23.50 -7.48 8.83
C PRO A 371 23.90 -6.19 9.56
N PHE A 372 23.08 -5.13 9.46
CA PHE A 372 23.32 -3.85 10.10
C PHE A 372 22.91 -3.83 11.58
N LEU A 373 22.01 -4.71 12.05
CA LEU A 373 21.70 -4.85 13.47
C LEU A 373 22.93 -5.27 14.29
N ASN A 374 23.85 -6.05 13.70
CA ASN A 374 25.17 -6.33 14.29
C ASN A 374 26.13 -5.12 14.26
N ILE A 375 25.95 -4.19 13.32
CA ILE A 375 26.69 -2.92 13.22
C ILE A 375 26.07 -1.82 14.12
N LEU A 376 24.88 -2.06 14.71
CA LEU A 376 24.31 -1.23 15.77
C LEU A 376 24.82 -1.59 17.17
N LYS A 377 25.56 -2.69 17.36
CA LYS A 377 26.31 -2.92 18.62
C LYS A 377 27.19 -1.71 19.00
N PRO A 378 27.95 -1.12 18.06
CA PRO A 378 28.61 0.15 18.29
C PRO A 378 27.68 1.29 18.70
N LEU A 379 26.41 1.37 18.22
CA LEU A 379 25.48 2.44 18.64
C LEU A 379 24.88 2.21 20.03
N SER A 380 24.88 0.97 20.54
CA SER A 380 24.68 0.71 21.97
C SER A 380 25.87 1.16 22.83
N GLU A 381 27.06 1.27 22.22
CA GLU A 381 28.28 1.86 22.81
C GLU A 381 28.44 3.36 22.52
N VAL A 382 27.79 3.90 21.48
CA VAL A 382 27.57 5.35 21.27
C VAL A 382 26.46 5.78 22.22
N ASP A 383 26.80 5.79 23.51
CA ASP A 383 26.68 6.90 24.44
C ASP A 383 25.33 7.66 24.53
N ILE A 384 24.23 7.15 23.98
CA ILE A 384 22.88 7.72 24.19
C ILE A 384 22.38 7.25 25.56
N GLY A 385 22.62 5.99 25.93
CA GLY A 385 22.24 5.45 27.25
C GLY A 385 23.08 6.00 28.41
N PHE A 386 24.37 6.24 28.20
CA PHE A 386 25.29 6.69 29.24
C PHE A 386 25.28 8.22 29.41
N ARG A 387 25.13 9.01 28.32
CA ARG A 387 24.94 10.47 28.42
C ARG A 387 23.60 10.90 29.01
N THR A 388 22.52 10.15 28.75
CA THR A 388 21.21 10.49 29.33
C THR A 388 21.15 10.13 30.83
N LYS A 389 21.80 9.04 31.27
CA LYS A 389 21.93 8.71 32.70
C LYS A 389 22.77 9.73 33.47
N LYS A 390 23.85 10.26 32.87
CA LYS A 390 24.68 11.30 33.50
C LYS A 390 23.96 12.65 33.62
N PHE A 391 22.96 12.91 32.79
CA PHE A 391 22.10 14.10 32.87
C PHE A 391 20.94 13.97 33.88
N LEU A 392 20.51 12.75 34.18
CA LEU A 392 19.36 12.47 35.05
C LEU A 392 19.74 12.04 36.47
N ALA A 393 20.99 11.64 36.72
CA ALA A 393 21.52 11.42 38.06
C ALA A 393 22.05 12.75 38.64
N GLU A 394 21.55 13.10 39.81
CA GLU A 394 21.66 14.40 40.47
C GLU A 394 23.12 14.89 40.69
N GLY A 395 23.36 16.18 40.43
CA GLY A 395 24.45 16.94 41.08
C GLY A 395 25.50 17.59 40.17
N LYS A 396 25.28 18.86 39.80
CA LYS A 396 26.27 19.86 39.32
C LYS A 396 27.13 19.47 38.10
N VAL A 397 26.56 19.62 36.90
CA VAL A 397 27.35 19.80 35.66
C VAL A 397 27.80 21.26 35.56
N THR A 398 29.10 21.51 35.41
CA THR A 398 29.67 22.86 35.32
C THR A 398 29.48 23.47 33.92
N GLU A 399 29.38 24.79 33.80
CA GLU A 399 29.20 25.50 32.51
C GLU A 399 30.29 25.16 31.47
N ARG A 400 31.48 24.77 31.92
CA ARG A 400 32.59 24.36 31.05
C ARG A 400 32.33 23.03 30.36
N GLU A 401 31.65 22.09 31.02
CA GLU A 401 31.26 20.79 30.46
C GLU A 401 30.09 20.91 29.46
N LYS A 402 29.26 21.94 29.62
CA LYS A 402 28.22 22.28 28.63
C LYS A 402 28.84 22.85 27.35
N LEU A 403 29.88 23.67 27.47
CA LEU A 403 30.57 24.29 26.33
C LEU A 403 31.32 23.24 25.48
N ASP A 404 31.98 22.27 26.12
CA ASP A 404 32.70 21.18 25.45
C ASP A 404 31.76 20.23 24.67
N PHE A 405 30.49 20.11 25.09
CA PHE A 405 29.46 19.36 24.35
C PHE A 405 29.06 20.05 23.03
N PHE A 406 29.05 21.39 22.99
CA PHE A 406 28.69 22.15 21.79
C PHE A 406 29.84 22.29 20.78
N GLN A 407 31.10 22.08 21.18
CA GLN A 407 32.26 22.22 20.30
C GLN A 407 32.67 20.90 19.60
N ARG A 408 32.03 19.77 19.93
CA ARG A 408 32.34 18.44 19.37
C ARG A 408 31.17 17.79 18.59
N LEU A 409 30.08 18.53 18.41
CA LEU A 409 29.08 18.33 17.38
C LEU A 409 29.41 19.27 16.21
#